data_AF-A0A828U2K5-F1
#
_entry.id   AF-A0A828U2K5-F1
#
_cell.length_a   1.000
_cell.length_b   1.000
_cell.length_c   1.000
_cell.angle_alpha   90.00
_cell.angle_beta   90.00
_cell.angle_gamma   90.00
#
_symmetry.space_group_name_H-M   'P 1'
#
loop_
_entity.id
_entity.type
_entity.pdbx_description
1 polymer ?
#
loop_
_entity_poly.entity_id
_entity_poly.type
_entity_poly.pdbx_seq_one_letter_code
_entity_poly.pdbx_strand_id
1 'polypeptide(L)' 'MNEQFCKDLAHTFGITLEEQTDALAFHDNDGHEWILECAPQSEILFFIVTYQPTNQIKSIKY' A
#
# COMPACT_ATOMS: atom_id res chain seq x y z
N MET A 1 -14.03 4.74 -4.01
CA MET A 1 -13.23 5.75 -3.26
C MET A 1 -13.36 7.11 -3.96
N ASN A 2 -13.43 8.25 -3.26
CA ASN A 2 -13.49 9.55 -3.96
C ASN A 2 -12.09 9.92 -4.52
N GLU A 3 -12.06 10.62 -5.66
CA GLU A 3 -10.81 10.96 -6.35
C GLU A 3 -9.87 11.84 -5.50
N GLN A 4 -10.42 12.78 -4.71
CA GLN A 4 -9.64 13.66 -3.85
C GLN A 4 -8.93 12.89 -2.74
N PHE A 5 -9.60 11.91 -2.13
CA PHE A 5 -9.08 11.05 -1.09
C PHE A 5 -7.92 10.20 -1.64
N CYS A 6 -8.08 9.61 -2.83
CA CYS A 6 -6.99 8.89 -3.49
C CYS A 6 -5.77 9.80 -3.71
N LYS A 7 -6.00 11.05 -4.16
CA LYS A 7 -4.93 12.04 -4.39
C LYS A 7 -4.24 12.47 -3.10
N ASP A 8 -4.99 12.77 -2.05
CA ASP A 8 -4.46 13.19 -0.74
C ASP A 8 -3.62 12.08 -0.11
N LEU A 9 -4.12 10.85 -0.23
CA LEU A 9 -3.43 9.65 0.23
C LEU A 9 -2.15 9.41 -0.57
N ALA A 10 -2.21 9.49 -1.90
CA ALA A 10 -1.05 9.32 -2.75
C ALA A 10 0.04 10.35 -2.45
N HIS A 11 -0.36 11.61 -2.23
CA HIS A 11 0.53 12.67 -1.80
C HIS A 11 1.13 12.40 -0.40
N THR A 12 0.32 11.93 0.55
CA THR A 12 0.77 11.61 1.93
C THR A 12 1.84 10.52 1.94
N PHE A 13 1.69 9.50 1.10
CA PHE A 13 2.63 8.38 1.00
C PHE A 13 3.74 8.59 -0.04
N GLY A 14 3.71 9.69 -0.80
CA GLY A 14 4.70 9.99 -1.84
C GLY A 14 4.65 9.05 -3.03
N ILE A 15 3.47 8.50 -3.35
CA ILE A 15 3.27 7.47 -4.37
C ILE A 15 2.62 8.07 -5.63
N THR A 16 2.94 7.49 -6.79
CA THR A 16 2.28 7.86 -8.05
C THR A 16 1.12 6.91 -8.30
N LEU A 17 -0.07 7.47 -8.55
CA LEU A 17 -1.25 6.69 -8.93
C LEU A 17 -1.16 6.35 -10.42
N GLU A 18 -0.93 5.09 -10.75
CA GLU A 18 -0.83 4.65 -12.16
C GLU A 18 -2.22 4.40 -12.79
N GLU A 19 -3.19 3.87 -12.02
CA GLU A 19 -4.57 3.70 -12.44
C GLU A 19 -5.57 3.97 -11.29
N GLN A 20 -6.73 4.55 -11.63
CA GLN A 20 -7.85 4.65 -10.68
C GLN A 20 -8.56 3.30 -10.63
N THR A 21 -8.25 2.50 -9.61
CA THR A 21 -9.03 1.31 -9.26
C THR A 21 -9.57 1.47 -7.84
N ASP A 22 -10.50 0.61 -7.42
CA ASP A 22 -11.00 0.59 -6.04
C ASP A 22 -9.91 0.18 -5.02
N ALA A 23 -8.75 -0.25 -5.52
CA ALA A 23 -7.53 -0.45 -4.77
C ALA A 23 -6.37 0.43 -5.30
N LEU A 24 -5.51 0.87 -4.40
CA LEU A 24 -4.28 1.60 -4.69
C LEU A 24 -3.11 0.71 -4.34
N ALA A 25 -2.34 0.29 -5.34
CA ALA A 25 -1.14 -0.51 -5.14
C ALA A 25 0.12 0.32 -5.43
N PHE A 26 1.14 0.21 -4.59
CA PHE A 26 2.43 0.87 -4.77
C PHE A 26 3.56 0.09 -4.12
N HIS A 27 4.81 0.35 -4.55
CA HIS A 27 6.00 -0.19 -3.90
C HIS A 27 6.68 0.90 -3.07
N ASP A 28 7.12 0.56 -1.86
CA ASP A 28 7.98 1.45 -1.06
C ASP A 28 9.46 1.38 -1.49
N ASN A 29 10.31 2.19 -0.86
CA ASN A 29 11.74 2.23 -1.17
C ASN A 29 12.49 0.92 -0.87
N ASP A 30 11.92 0.07 -0.01
CA ASP A 30 12.48 -1.23 0.36
C ASP A 30 11.95 -2.36 -0.55
N GLY A 31 11.05 -2.03 -1.48
CA GLY A 31 10.46 -2.95 -2.44
C GLY A 31 9.27 -3.74 -1.89
N HIS A 32 8.69 -3.35 -0.75
CA HIS A 32 7.44 -3.96 -0.28
C HIS A 32 6.27 -3.42 -1.10
N GLU A 33 5.36 -4.30 -1.48
CA GLU A 33 4.12 -3.90 -2.11
C GLU A 33 3.08 -3.60 -1.03
N TRP A 34 2.50 -2.41 -1.15
CA TRP A 34 1.42 -1.91 -0.34
C TRP A 34 0.15 -1.85 -1.18
N ILE A 35 -0.93 -2.40 -0.66
CA ILE A 35 -2.27 -2.34 -1.27
C ILE A 35 -3.20 -1.65 -0.28
N LEU A 36 -3.80 -0.55 -0.71
CA LEU A 36 -4.91 0.10 -0.02
C LEU A 36 -6.22 -0.22 -0.73
N GLU A 37 -7.16 -0.80 -0.02
CA GLU A 37 -8.48 -1.14 -0.56
C GLU A 37 -9.59 -0.55 0.31
N CYS A 38 -10.60 0.03 -0.31
CA CYS A 38 -11.84 0.39 0.38
C CYS A 38 -12.83 -0.75 0.20
N ALA A 39 -13.38 -1.29 1.29
CA ALA A 39 -14.45 -2.27 1.16
C ALA A 39 -15.68 -1.60 0.51
N PRO A 40 -16.31 -2.22 -0.51
CA PRO A 40 -17.40 -1.58 -1.29
C PRO A 40 -18.64 -1.17 -0.49
N GLN A 41 -18.79 -1.66 0.75
CA GLN A 41 -19.98 -1.47 1.58
C GLN A 41 -19.65 -1.00 3.01
N SER A 42 -18.40 -0.65 3.30
CA SER A 42 -18.02 -0.17 4.62
C SER A 42 -17.07 1.02 4.52
N GLU A 43 -17.11 1.90 5.52
CA GLU A 43 -16.16 3.01 5.68
C GLU A 43 -14.79 2.51 6.19
N ILE A 44 -14.44 1.26 5.88
CA ILE A 44 -13.21 0.60 6.33
C ILE A 44 -12.19 0.69 5.20
N LEU A 45 -11.02 1.21 5.57
CA LEU A 45 -9.84 1.21 4.74
C LEU A 45 -8.91 0.08 5.17
N PHE A 46 -8.59 -0.82 4.25
CA PHE A 46 -7.62 -1.88 4.47
C PHE A 46 -6.23 -1.44 4.02
N PHE A 47 -5.24 -1.71 4.86
CA PHE A 47 -3.82 -1.56 4.57
C PHE A 47 -3.21 -2.96 4.54
N ILE A 48 -2.85 -3.43 3.35
CA ILE A 48 -2.25 -4.73 3.13
C ILE A 48 -0.81 -4.51 2.70
N VAL A 49 0.12 -5.18 3.36
CA VAL A 49 1.55 -5.13 3.02
C VAL A 49 1.99 -6.54 2.70
N THR A 50 2.53 -6.75 1.50
CA THR A 50 3.18 -8.00 1.15
C THR A 50 4.68 -7.84 1.39
N TYR A 51 5.17 -8.54 2.41
CA TYR A 51 6.61 -8.66 2.64
C TYR A 51 7.13 -9.79 1.77
N GLN A 52 7.89 -9.49 0.72
CA GLN A 52 8.71 -10.51 0.10
C GLN A 52 9.94 -10.70 0.99
N PRO A 53 10.10 -11.85 1.67
CA PRO A 53 11.35 -12.12 2.36
C PRO A 53 12.45 -12.21 1.31
N THR A 54 13.24 -11.15 1.16
CA THR A 54 14.55 -11.26 0.55
C THR A 54 15.25 -12.39 1.29
N ASN A 55 15.69 -13.44 0.58
CA ASN A 55 16.32 -14.63 1.13
C ASN A 55 17.66 -14.34 1.84
N GLN A 56 17.63 -13.58 2.94
CA GLN A 56 18.70 -13.48 3.92
C GLN A 56 18.08 -13.39 5.31
N ILE A 57 17.79 -14.56 5.87
CA ILE A 57 17.69 -14.73 7.31
C ILE A 57 19.03 -14.30 7.91
N LYS A 58 19.17 -13.03 8.30
CA LYS A 58 20.16 -12.65 9.31
C LYS A 58 19.51 -12.95 10.65
N SER A 59 19.87 -14.10 11.23
CA SER A 59 19.52 -14.44 12.59
C SER A 59 20.04 -13.37 13.54
N ILE A 60 19.14 -12.52 14.04
CA ILE A 60 19.45 -11.70 15.20
C ILE A 60 19.14 -12.59 16.41
N LYS A 61 20.21 -13.07 17.05
CA LYS A 61 20.11 -13.69 18.38
C LYS A 61 19.92 -12.56 19.40
N TYR A 62 18.86 -12.65 20.19
CA TYR A 62 18.70 -11.88 21.42
C TYR A 62 19.71 -12.34 22.47
#